data_AF-A0A382S902-F1
#
_entry.id   AF-A0A382S902-F1
#
_cell.length_a   1.000
_cell.length_b   1.000
_cell.length_c   1.000
_cell.angle_alpha   90.00
_cell.angle_beta   90.00
_cell.angle_gamma   90.00
#
_symmetry.space_group_name_H-M   'P 1'
#
loop_
_entity.id
_entity.type
_entity.pdbx_description
1 polymer ?
#
loop_
_entity_poly.entity_id
_entity_poly.type
_entity_poly.pdbx_seq_one_letter_code
_entity_poly.pdbx_strand_id
1 'polypeptide(L)'
;MAEHAIREFGMPEIISVDELDTDANVFPVAMVGAPTVMVEKGASGADIDLSVNRLASIIGKKPDAITPIEIGGVNSMLPIVAAARLGLPLVDCDGMGRAFPEIQMVTFNVYGVSATPAIIVNEHLDTVIVETGGDAKRAEGLIRVAAIQMGLSVMFSGYPLNGQQVKDYSVKGTLSLALNIGRAIRRGRSEGNPFESLLAYLRSTEYFNRCKVLF
;
A
#
# COMPACT_ATOMS: atom_id res chain seq x y z
N MET A 1 -3.47 -4.71 -14.09
CA MET A 1 -4.18 -3.59 -13.42
C MET A 1 -3.35 -2.31 -13.41
N ALA A 2 -2.23 -2.21 -12.69
CA ALA A 2 -1.43 -0.97 -12.62
C ALA A 2 -1.02 -0.44 -14.01
N GLU A 3 -0.50 -1.28 -14.91
CA GLU A 3 -0.17 -0.85 -16.28
C GLU A 3 -1.37 -0.36 -17.10
N HIS A 4 -2.57 -0.86 -16.79
CA HIS A 4 -3.79 -0.42 -17.46
C HIS A 4 -4.24 0.93 -16.92
N ALA A 5 -4.26 1.09 -15.58
CA ALA A 5 -4.56 2.35 -14.93
C ALA A 5 -3.59 3.47 -15.35
N ILE A 6 -2.29 3.18 -15.44
CA ILE A 6 -1.29 4.14 -15.93
C ILE A 6 -1.55 4.55 -17.38
N ARG A 7 -1.99 3.61 -18.23
CA ARG A 7 -2.33 3.90 -19.64
C ARG A 7 -3.59 4.75 -19.77
N GLU A 8 -4.56 4.56 -18.89
CA GLU A 8 -5.86 5.23 -18.94
C GLU A 8 -5.86 6.60 -18.23
N PHE A 9 -5.26 6.67 -17.05
CA PHE A 9 -5.31 7.85 -16.16
C PHE A 9 -3.95 8.57 -16.04
N GLY A 10 -2.86 7.98 -16.55
CA GLY A 10 -1.51 8.51 -16.41
C GLY A 10 -0.73 7.90 -15.24
N MET A 11 0.59 8.04 -15.29
CA MET A 11 1.47 7.64 -14.19
C MET A 11 1.29 8.63 -13.05
N PRO A 12 0.98 8.18 -11.81
CA PRO A 12 0.96 9.06 -10.65
C PRO A 12 2.33 9.67 -10.43
N GLU A 13 2.35 10.91 -9.95
CA GLU A 13 3.56 11.49 -9.41
C GLU A 13 3.98 10.69 -8.17
N ILE A 14 5.24 10.23 -8.16
CA ILE A 14 5.83 9.57 -7.00
C ILE A 14 6.61 10.62 -6.23
N ILE A 15 6.16 10.92 -5.02
CA ILE A 15 6.79 11.92 -4.14
C ILE A 15 7.51 11.24 -2.98
N SER A 16 8.60 11.83 -2.53
CA SER A 16 9.26 11.47 -1.28
C SER A 16 8.42 11.89 -0.08
N VAL A 17 8.67 11.27 1.08
CA VAL A 17 7.97 11.66 2.32
C VAL A 17 8.25 13.10 2.74
N ASP A 18 9.40 13.66 2.35
CA ASP A 18 9.83 15.00 2.76
C ASP A 18 9.08 16.10 2.01
N GLU A 19 8.54 15.79 0.83
CA GLU A 19 7.71 16.69 0.00
C GLU A 19 6.29 16.86 0.54
N LEU A 20 5.85 16.05 1.49
CA LEU A 20 4.54 16.20 2.13
C LEU A 20 4.50 17.42 3.05
N ASP A 21 3.44 18.21 2.98
CA ASP A 21 3.11 19.17 4.04
C ASP A 21 2.80 18.43 5.34
N THR A 22 3.13 19.02 6.49
CA THR A 22 2.99 18.35 7.80
C THR A 22 1.55 17.97 8.14
N ASP A 23 0.58 18.72 7.61
CA ASP A 23 -0.86 18.55 7.82
C ASP A 23 -1.58 17.88 6.64
N ALA A 24 -0.85 17.48 5.59
CA ALA A 24 -1.40 16.74 4.45
C ALA A 24 -2.08 15.45 4.90
N ASN A 25 -3.22 15.11 4.32
CA ASN A 25 -3.97 13.90 4.63
C ASN A 25 -3.53 12.76 3.71
N VAL A 26 -2.93 11.73 4.27
CA VAL A 26 -2.39 10.60 3.49
C VAL A 26 -3.15 9.34 3.84
N PHE A 27 -3.76 8.71 2.83
CA PHE A 27 -4.58 7.51 3.04
C PHE A 27 -3.88 6.27 2.49
N PRO A 28 -3.60 5.29 3.36
CA PRO A 28 -3.22 3.95 2.95
C PRO A 28 -4.32 3.27 2.13
N VAL A 29 -3.90 2.60 1.06
CA VAL A 29 -4.77 1.73 0.25
C VAL A 29 -4.18 0.33 0.16
N ALA A 30 -5.02 -0.68 0.25
CA ALA A 30 -4.62 -2.08 0.21
C ALA A 30 -5.75 -2.99 -0.29
N MET A 31 -5.45 -4.26 -0.48
CA MET A 31 -6.41 -5.34 -0.53
C MET A 31 -6.24 -6.21 0.73
N VAL A 32 -7.36 -6.62 1.32
CA VAL A 32 -7.40 -7.63 2.38
C VAL A 32 -8.15 -8.86 1.87
N GLY A 33 -7.59 -10.05 2.11
CA GLY A 33 -8.16 -11.29 1.60
C GLY A 33 -7.13 -12.31 1.14
N ALA A 34 -7.56 -13.24 0.29
CA ALA A 34 -6.76 -14.31 -0.27
C ALA A 34 -6.23 -13.92 -1.66
N PRO A 35 -4.89 -13.81 -1.84
CA PRO A 35 -4.32 -13.45 -3.15
C PRO A 35 -4.68 -14.41 -4.28
N THR A 36 -4.94 -15.68 -3.97
CA THR A 36 -5.38 -16.68 -4.95
C THR A 36 -6.74 -16.36 -5.55
N VAL A 37 -7.63 -15.74 -4.78
CA VAL A 37 -8.97 -15.36 -5.24
C VAL A 37 -8.90 -14.19 -6.22
N MET A 38 -7.87 -13.34 -6.14
CA MET A 38 -7.70 -12.22 -7.07
C MET A 38 -7.50 -12.64 -8.54
N VAL A 39 -7.11 -13.89 -8.78
CA VAL A 39 -6.98 -14.42 -10.14
C VAL A 39 -8.34 -14.49 -10.85
N GLU A 40 -9.41 -14.73 -10.08
CA GLU A 40 -10.78 -14.85 -10.59
C GLU A 40 -11.63 -13.60 -10.27
N LYS A 41 -11.33 -12.94 -9.13
CA LYS A 41 -12.01 -11.75 -8.62
C LYS A 41 -11.04 -10.58 -8.50
N GLY A 42 -10.81 -9.90 -9.62
CA GLY A 42 -10.00 -8.68 -9.67
C GLY A 42 -10.72 -7.48 -9.03
N ALA A 43 -9.97 -6.42 -8.74
CA ALA A 43 -10.61 -5.16 -8.32
C ALA A 43 -11.24 -4.45 -9.53
N SER A 44 -12.41 -3.86 -9.34
CA SER A 44 -13.13 -3.13 -10.40
C SER A 44 -12.57 -1.72 -10.63
N GLY A 45 -11.80 -1.19 -9.68
CA GLY A 45 -11.36 0.20 -9.65
C GLY A 45 -12.38 1.09 -8.93
N ALA A 46 -13.67 0.90 -9.17
CA ALA A 46 -14.72 1.62 -8.44
C ALA A 46 -14.76 1.24 -6.96
N ASP A 47 -14.41 0.00 -6.63
CA ASP A 47 -14.23 -0.49 -5.26
C ASP A 47 -13.06 0.20 -4.54
N ILE A 48 -11.95 0.41 -5.23
CA ILE A 48 -10.79 1.18 -4.74
C ILE A 48 -11.22 2.62 -4.47
N ASP A 49 -11.80 3.29 -5.46
CA ASP A 49 -12.22 4.69 -5.36
C ASP A 49 -13.22 4.88 -4.22
N LEU A 50 -14.18 3.95 -4.08
CA LEU A 50 -15.19 4.00 -3.03
C LEU A 50 -14.58 3.83 -1.64
N SER A 51 -13.59 2.94 -1.47
CA SER A 51 -12.93 2.75 -0.16
C SER A 51 -12.28 4.04 0.36
N VAL A 52 -11.60 4.77 -0.53
CA VAL A 52 -10.92 6.04 -0.23
C VAL A 52 -11.94 7.16 0.00
N ASN A 53 -12.93 7.30 -0.89
CA ASN A 53 -13.93 8.37 -0.80
C ASN A 53 -14.84 8.23 0.43
N ARG A 54 -15.16 6.99 0.85
CA ARG A 54 -15.93 6.75 2.07
C ARG A 54 -15.14 7.10 3.32
N LEU A 55 -13.85 6.76 3.36
CA LEU A 55 -12.96 7.18 4.46
C LEU A 55 -12.93 8.71 4.54
N ALA A 56 -12.72 9.37 3.39
CA ALA A 56 -12.70 10.83 3.30
C ALA A 56 -13.99 11.47 3.82
N SER A 57 -15.14 10.91 3.44
CA SER A 57 -16.45 11.40 3.86
C SER A 57 -16.68 11.25 5.37
N ILE A 58 -16.22 10.17 5.98
CA ILE A 58 -16.42 9.91 7.41
C ILE A 58 -15.53 10.83 8.26
N ILE A 59 -14.27 11.01 7.86
CA ILE A 59 -13.34 11.86 8.61
C ILE A 59 -13.46 13.35 8.26
N GLY A 60 -14.25 13.69 7.24
CA GLY A 60 -14.47 15.06 6.78
C GLY A 60 -13.26 15.70 6.09
N LYS A 61 -12.34 14.90 5.55
CA LYS A 61 -11.10 15.36 4.89
C LYS A 61 -10.82 14.54 3.64
N LYS A 62 -10.46 15.18 2.54
CA LYS A 62 -9.99 14.50 1.33
C LYS A 62 -8.51 14.11 1.48
N PRO A 63 -8.07 12.99 0.87
CA PRO A 63 -6.65 12.69 0.80
C PRO A 63 -5.94 13.67 -0.14
N ASP A 64 -4.78 14.14 0.32
CA ASP A 64 -3.81 14.91 -0.46
C ASP A 64 -2.81 13.97 -1.15
N ALA A 65 -2.58 12.77 -0.60
CA ALA A 65 -1.76 11.72 -1.20
C ALA A 65 -2.23 10.31 -0.82
N ILE A 66 -1.82 9.32 -1.61
CA ILE A 66 -2.01 7.90 -1.33
C ILE A 66 -0.68 7.29 -0.89
N THR A 67 -0.73 6.28 -0.02
CA THR A 67 0.44 5.45 0.31
C THR A 67 0.08 3.96 0.26
N PRO A 68 1.01 3.08 -0.08
CA PRO A 68 0.88 1.66 0.23
C PRO A 68 0.79 1.41 1.73
N ILE A 69 -0.01 0.41 2.15
CA ILE A 69 0.05 -0.11 3.52
C ILE A 69 1.28 -1.00 3.74
N GLU A 70 1.70 -1.72 2.69
CA GLU A 70 2.84 -2.63 2.67
C GLU A 70 3.48 -2.68 1.29
N ILE A 71 4.79 -2.98 1.22
CA ILE A 71 5.50 -3.25 -0.03
C ILE A 71 5.58 -4.75 -0.30
N GLY A 72 4.57 -5.28 -1.01
CA GLY A 72 4.55 -6.68 -1.42
C GLY A 72 3.37 -7.05 -2.33
N GLY A 73 3.64 -7.90 -3.32
CA GLY A 73 2.61 -8.49 -4.18
C GLY A 73 1.65 -7.45 -4.78
N VAL A 74 0.35 -7.61 -4.49
CA VAL A 74 -0.68 -6.70 -4.99
C VAL A 74 -0.73 -5.37 -4.23
N ASN A 75 -0.35 -5.37 -2.95
CA ASN A 75 -0.43 -4.18 -2.09
C ASN A 75 0.63 -3.13 -2.42
N SER A 76 1.68 -3.49 -3.17
CA SER A 76 2.59 -2.51 -3.81
C SER A 76 2.05 -1.94 -5.13
N MET A 77 1.08 -2.60 -5.76
CA MET A 77 0.59 -2.24 -7.11
C MET A 77 -0.77 -1.55 -7.07
N LEU A 78 -1.65 -1.92 -6.13
CA LEU A 78 -2.99 -1.34 -5.97
C LEU A 78 -2.96 0.16 -5.62
N PRO A 79 -2.05 0.66 -4.74
CA PRO A 79 -1.94 2.08 -4.47
C PRO A 79 -1.59 2.91 -5.71
N ILE A 80 -0.82 2.35 -6.65
CA ILE A 80 -0.54 3.00 -7.95
C ILE A 80 -1.84 3.16 -8.75
N VAL A 81 -2.70 2.14 -8.75
CA VAL A 81 -4.02 2.21 -9.40
C VAL A 81 -4.88 3.28 -8.72
N ALA A 82 -4.94 3.29 -7.39
CA ALA A 82 -5.71 4.28 -6.62
C ALA A 82 -5.25 5.71 -6.91
N ALA A 83 -3.95 5.96 -6.80
CA ALA A 83 -3.34 7.26 -7.05
C ALA A 83 -3.62 7.75 -8.49
N ALA A 84 -3.50 6.87 -9.48
CA ALA A 84 -3.75 7.20 -10.88
C ALA A 84 -5.22 7.59 -11.11
N ARG A 85 -6.15 6.77 -10.61
CA ARG A 85 -7.59 6.98 -10.77
C ARG A 85 -8.09 8.24 -10.08
N LEU A 86 -7.54 8.54 -8.91
CA LEU A 86 -7.94 9.69 -8.10
C LEU A 86 -7.18 10.98 -8.47
N GLY A 87 -6.15 10.89 -9.32
CA GLY A 87 -5.32 12.03 -9.69
C GLY A 87 -4.50 12.57 -8.51
N LEU A 88 -4.04 11.68 -7.63
CA LEU A 88 -3.28 12.02 -6.42
C LEU A 88 -1.83 11.54 -6.52
N PRO A 89 -0.88 12.21 -5.85
CA PRO A 89 0.46 11.70 -5.72
C PRO A 89 0.49 10.41 -4.89
N LEU A 90 1.46 9.54 -5.20
CA LEU A 90 1.76 8.33 -4.43
C LEU A 90 3.06 8.55 -3.66
N VAL A 91 3.01 8.39 -2.34
CA VAL A 91 4.17 8.59 -1.48
C VAL A 91 5.11 7.37 -1.57
N ASP A 92 6.40 7.61 -1.76
CA ASP A 92 7.46 6.59 -1.75
C ASP A 92 7.78 6.15 -0.31
N CYS A 93 6.84 5.41 0.27
CA CYS A 93 6.99 4.74 1.55
C CYS A 93 5.95 3.61 1.68
N ASP A 94 5.99 2.88 2.78
CA ASP A 94 4.88 2.03 3.20
C ASP A 94 4.86 1.83 4.73
N GLY A 95 3.88 1.09 5.23
CA GLY A 95 3.71 0.84 6.66
C GLY A 95 4.55 -0.32 7.21
N MET A 96 5.23 -1.13 6.41
CA MET A 96 5.87 -2.37 6.87
C MET A 96 7.31 -2.59 6.37
N GLY A 97 7.69 -2.02 5.22
CA GLY A 97 8.97 -2.25 4.53
C GLY A 97 9.10 -3.65 3.90
N ARG A 98 8.08 -4.50 4.07
CA ARG A 98 7.95 -5.88 3.58
C ARG A 98 6.49 -6.32 3.74
N ALA A 99 6.16 -7.55 3.33
CA ALA A 99 4.84 -8.12 3.58
C ALA A 99 4.74 -8.81 4.94
N PHE A 100 3.68 -8.51 5.70
CA PHE A 100 3.26 -9.23 6.89
C PHE A 100 1.77 -9.58 6.83
N PRO A 101 1.30 -10.61 7.58
CA PRO A 101 -0.04 -11.14 7.34
C PRO A 101 -1.20 -10.23 7.78
N GLU A 102 -1.01 -9.28 8.69
CA GLU A 102 -2.12 -8.60 9.36
C GLU A 102 -1.92 -7.08 9.51
N ILE A 103 -3.01 -6.30 9.43
CA ILE A 103 -2.94 -4.83 9.34
C ILE A 103 -2.36 -4.14 10.59
N GLN A 104 -2.40 -4.77 11.77
CA GLN A 104 -1.81 -4.18 12.99
C GLN A 104 -0.29 -4.31 13.04
N MET A 105 0.32 -5.06 12.11
CA MET A 105 1.78 -5.23 12.03
C MET A 105 2.47 -4.06 11.32
N VAL A 106 1.71 -3.07 10.84
CA VAL A 106 2.27 -1.83 10.30
C VAL A 106 2.90 -0.98 11.41
N THR A 107 4.00 -0.32 11.06
CA THR A 107 4.69 0.71 11.84
C THR A 107 3.74 1.80 12.33
N PHE A 108 2.74 2.21 11.52
CA PHE A 108 1.73 3.18 11.93
C PHE A 108 1.03 2.76 13.23
N ASN A 109 0.66 1.48 13.36
CA ASN A 109 0.03 0.94 14.55
C ASN A 109 1.02 0.84 15.72
N VAL A 110 2.28 0.48 15.45
CA VAL A 110 3.34 0.48 16.48
C VAL A 110 3.51 1.86 17.11
N TYR A 111 3.37 2.93 16.31
CA TYR A 111 3.43 4.33 16.76
C TYR A 111 2.07 4.91 17.18
N GLY A 112 1.04 4.07 17.33
CA GLY A 112 -0.25 4.46 17.92
C GLY A 112 -1.24 5.14 16.97
N VAL A 113 -1.03 5.08 15.65
CA VAL A 113 -2.02 5.52 14.67
C VAL A 113 -3.18 4.52 14.65
N SER A 114 -4.40 5.02 14.81
CA SER A 114 -5.61 4.20 14.75
C SER A 114 -5.82 3.61 13.36
N ALA A 115 -6.05 2.30 13.29
CA ALA A 115 -6.48 1.63 12.05
C ALA A 115 -7.86 2.10 11.58
N THR A 116 -8.70 2.56 12.52
CA THR A 116 -10.11 2.86 12.28
C THR A 116 -10.41 4.37 12.28
N PRO A 117 -11.43 4.86 11.54
CA PRO A 117 -12.37 4.08 10.73
C PRO A 117 -11.67 3.38 9.56
N ALA A 118 -11.96 2.09 9.39
CA ALA A 118 -11.45 1.27 8.31
C ALA A 118 -12.60 0.93 7.37
N ILE A 119 -12.38 1.15 6.08
CA ILE A 119 -13.37 0.92 5.03
C ILE A 119 -12.93 -0.28 4.23
N ILE A 120 -13.83 -1.25 4.07
CA ILE A 120 -13.67 -2.33 3.11
C ILE A 120 -14.79 -2.35 2.09
N VAL A 121 -14.43 -2.63 0.84
CA VAL A 121 -15.36 -2.61 -0.31
C VAL A 121 -15.10 -3.82 -1.20
N ASN A 122 -16.16 -4.50 -1.65
CA ASN A 122 -16.06 -5.58 -2.63
C ASN A 122 -16.37 -5.08 -4.06
N GLU A 123 -16.28 -5.97 -5.05
CA GLU A 123 -16.57 -5.71 -6.46
C GLU A 123 -18.03 -5.31 -6.73
N HIS A 124 -18.96 -5.68 -5.84
CA HIS A 124 -20.36 -5.26 -5.88
C HIS A 124 -20.62 -3.89 -5.26
N LEU A 125 -19.56 -3.25 -4.74
CA LEU A 125 -19.60 -1.99 -4.01
C LEU A 125 -20.30 -2.07 -2.65
N ASP A 126 -20.49 -3.28 -2.12
CA ASP A 126 -20.88 -3.48 -0.74
C ASP A 126 -19.78 -2.90 0.15
N THR A 127 -20.17 -1.98 1.04
CA THR A 127 -19.23 -1.23 1.87
C THR A 127 -19.47 -1.57 3.34
N VAL A 128 -18.40 -1.94 4.04
CA VAL A 128 -18.41 -2.13 5.50
C VAL A 128 -17.47 -1.11 6.13
N ILE A 129 -17.95 -0.46 7.20
CA ILE A 129 -17.17 0.43 8.04
C ILE A 129 -16.86 -0.31 9.32
N VAL A 130 -15.58 -0.36 9.69
CA VAL A 130 -15.09 -1.01 10.91
C VAL A 130 -14.55 0.05 11.86
N GLU A 131 -15.13 0.08 13.06
CA GLU A 131 -14.71 0.94 14.16
C GLU A 131 -14.48 0.10 15.42
N THR A 132 -13.28 0.21 16.00
CA THR A 132 -12.87 -0.62 17.15
C THR A 132 -12.22 0.19 18.25
N GLY A 133 -12.39 1.52 18.26
CA GLY A 133 -11.83 2.39 19.29
C GLY A 133 -10.30 2.35 19.37
N GLY A 134 -9.63 2.13 18.24
CA GLY A 134 -8.16 2.07 18.15
C GLY A 134 -7.55 0.67 18.29
N ASP A 135 -8.34 -0.38 18.56
CA ASP A 135 -7.81 -1.74 18.57
C ASP A 135 -7.69 -2.32 17.15
N ALA A 136 -6.50 -2.21 16.57
CA ALA A 136 -6.21 -2.67 15.22
C ALA A 136 -6.30 -4.20 15.07
N LYS A 137 -6.01 -4.98 16.12
CA LYS A 137 -6.11 -6.46 16.06
C LYS A 137 -7.57 -6.90 16.03
N ARG A 138 -8.46 -6.20 16.75
CA ARG A 138 -9.90 -6.40 16.64
C ARG A 138 -10.41 -5.97 15.26
N ALA A 139 -9.92 -4.86 14.73
CA ALA A 139 -10.29 -4.40 13.39
C ALA A 139 -9.93 -5.45 12.33
N GLU A 140 -8.70 -5.99 12.37
CA GLU A 140 -8.25 -7.10 11.51
C GLU A 140 -9.21 -8.28 11.56
N GLY A 141 -9.59 -8.73 12.76
CA GLY A 141 -10.51 -9.86 12.95
C GLY A 141 -11.88 -9.61 12.32
N LEU A 142 -12.46 -8.43 12.54
CA LEU A 142 -13.76 -8.06 11.96
C LEU A 142 -13.69 -7.93 10.44
N ILE A 143 -12.63 -7.31 9.92
CA ILE A 143 -12.40 -7.19 8.48
C ILE A 143 -12.32 -8.56 7.83
N ARG A 144 -11.60 -9.53 8.43
CA ARG A 144 -11.50 -10.89 7.88
C ARG A 144 -12.83 -11.62 7.87
N VAL A 145 -13.64 -11.47 8.92
CA VAL A 145 -14.99 -12.07 8.97
C VAL A 145 -15.88 -11.50 7.88
N ALA A 146 -15.88 -10.18 7.70
CA ALA A 146 -16.62 -9.53 6.63
C ALA A 146 -16.10 -9.94 5.24
N ALA A 147 -14.78 -10.00 5.05
CA ALA A 147 -14.15 -10.43 3.81
C ALA A 147 -14.58 -11.84 3.38
N ILE A 148 -14.80 -12.77 4.32
CA ILE A 148 -15.34 -14.12 3.99
C ILE A 148 -16.69 -14.01 3.29
N GLN A 149 -17.62 -13.22 3.82
CA GLN A 149 -18.94 -13.00 3.20
C GLN A 149 -18.84 -12.22 1.90
N MET A 150 -17.86 -11.32 1.82
CA MET A 150 -17.58 -10.49 0.65
C MET A 150 -16.68 -11.19 -0.37
N GLY A 151 -16.57 -12.53 -0.36
CA GLY A 151 -15.85 -13.29 -1.38
C GLY A 151 -14.33 -13.21 -1.32
N LEU A 152 -13.76 -13.07 -0.12
CA LEU A 152 -12.34 -13.21 0.23
C LEU A 152 -11.36 -12.26 -0.50
N SER A 153 -11.85 -11.19 -1.13
CA SER A 153 -11.02 -10.14 -1.73
C SER A 153 -11.78 -8.82 -1.62
N VAL A 154 -11.27 -7.92 -0.79
CA VAL A 154 -11.87 -6.59 -0.55
C VAL A 154 -10.81 -5.50 -0.61
N MET A 155 -11.17 -4.37 -1.20
CA MET A 155 -10.35 -3.17 -1.17
C MET A 155 -10.44 -2.54 0.21
N PHE A 156 -9.35 -1.98 0.69
CA PHE A 156 -9.23 -1.42 2.03
C PHE A 156 -8.66 -0.01 1.97
N SER A 157 -9.25 0.88 2.76
CA SER A 157 -8.60 2.12 3.18
C SER A 157 -8.89 2.39 4.65
N GLY A 158 -7.84 2.70 5.40
CA GLY A 158 -7.85 2.93 6.85
C GLY A 158 -6.49 3.51 7.25
N TYR A 159 -6.23 3.67 8.54
CA TYR A 159 -5.05 4.42 9.02
C TYR A 159 -4.89 5.79 8.34
N PRO A 160 -5.90 6.70 8.40
CA PRO A 160 -5.71 8.05 7.91
C PRO A 160 -4.55 8.72 8.67
N LEU A 161 -3.56 9.21 7.94
CA LEU A 161 -2.35 9.82 8.49
C LEU A 161 -2.31 11.31 8.14
N ASN A 162 -1.67 12.11 8.98
CA ASN A 162 -1.15 13.40 8.55
C ASN A 162 0.28 13.27 8.01
N GLY A 163 0.77 14.25 7.25
CA GLY A 163 2.09 14.20 6.63
C GLY A 163 3.22 14.08 7.64
N GLN A 164 3.11 14.68 8.83
CA GLN A 164 4.08 14.50 9.91
C GLN A 164 4.16 13.03 10.37
N GLN A 165 3.02 12.37 10.57
CA GLN A 165 2.95 10.95 10.92
C GLN A 165 3.54 10.08 9.81
N VAL A 166 3.36 10.42 8.54
CA VAL A 166 4.03 9.71 7.43
C VAL A 166 5.56 9.86 7.54
N LYS A 167 6.06 11.09 7.75
CA LYS A 167 7.49 11.36 7.88
C LYS A 167 8.14 10.63 9.06
N ASP A 168 7.41 10.50 10.17
CA ASP A 168 7.93 9.93 11.41
C ASP A 168 7.77 8.40 11.48
N TYR A 169 6.68 7.86 10.94
CA TYR A 169 6.27 6.49 11.22
C TYR A 169 6.40 5.54 10.03
N SER A 170 6.50 6.04 8.79
CA SER A 170 6.60 5.16 7.61
C SER A 170 8.01 4.58 7.39
N VAL A 171 8.07 3.47 6.66
CA VAL A 171 9.31 2.95 6.08
C VAL A 171 9.52 3.62 4.72
N LYS A 172 10.56 4.44 4.60
CA LYS A 172 10.76 5.37 3.48
C LYS A 172 11.42 4.70 2.27
N GLY A 173 11.11 5.16 1.06
CA GLY A 173 11.83 4.79 -0.17
C GLY A 173 11.53 3.37 -0.69
N THR A 174 10.44 2.75 -0.26
CA THR A 174 10.19 1.32 -0.51
C THR A 174 9.68 1.04 -1.92
N LEU A 175 8.97 1.97 -2.56
CA LEU A 175 8.61 1.87 -3.98
C LEU A 175 9.86 2.00 -4.86
N SER A 176 10.69 3.00 -4.59
CA SER A 176 11.97 3.18 -5.30
C SER A 176 12.89 1.98 -5.12
N LEU A 177 12.97 1.44 -3.91
CA LEU A 177 13.73 0.23 -3.61
C LEU A 177 13.25 -0.95 -4.46
N ALA A 178 11.95 -1.23 -4.46
CA ALA A 178 11.35 -2.32 -5.23
C ALA A 178 11.57 -2.16 -6.74
N LEU A 179 11.38 -0.96 -7.27
CA LEU A 179 11.59 -0.66 -8.69
C LEU A 179 13.04 -0.90 -9.11
N ASN A 180 13.99 -0.43 -8.30
CA ASN A 180 15.41 -0.57 -8.63
C ASN A 180 15.93 -1.99 -8.41
N ILE A 181 15.37 -2.77 -7.47
CA ILE A 181 15.58 -4.23 -7.42
C ILE A 181 15.16 -4.86 -8.75
N GLY A 182 13.96 -4.54 -9.24
CA GLY A 182 13.48 -5.04 -10.53
C GLY A 182 14.38 -4.66 -11.71
N ARG A 183 14.88 -3.41 -11.74
CA ARG A 183 15.85 -2.94 -12.75
C ARG A 183 17.18 -3.69 -12.66
N ALA A 184 17.72 -3.89 -11.47
CA ALA A 184 18.97 -4.61 -11.25
C ALA A 184 18.86 -6.07 -11.72
N ILE A 185 17.75 -6.75 -11.39
CA ILE A 185 17.49 -8.12 -11.86
C ILE A 185 17.37 -8.17 -13.39
N ARG A 186 16.60 -7.25 -13.99
CA ARG A 186 16.41 -7.20 -15.44
C ARG A 186 17.74 -6.99 -16.17
N ARG A 187 18.54 -6.04 -15.71
CA ARG A 187 19.88 -5.76 -16.26
C ARG A 187 20.79 -6.99 -16.14
N GLY A 188 20.88 -7.57 -14.94
CA GLY A 188 21.73 -8.73 -14.73
C GLY A 188 21.29 -9.94 -15.55
N ARG A 189 19.99 -10.14 -15.80
CA ARG A 189 19.49 -11.16 -16.75
C ARG A 189 19.98 -10.93 -18.17
N SER A 190 19.97 -9.69 -18.67
CA SER A 190 20.48 -9.38 -20.01
C SER A 190 22.01 -9.54 -20.13
N GLU A 191 22.74 -9.38 -19.02
CA GLU A 191 24.20 -9.49 -18.96
C GLU A 191 24.68 -10.89 -18.52
N GLY A 192 23.77 -11.83 -18.27
CA GLY A 192 24.08 -13.20 -17.81
C GLY A 192 24.46 -13.33 -16.32
N ASN A 193 24.40 -12.25 -15.54
CA ASN A 193 24.81 -12.20 -14.12
C ASN A 193 23.75 -11.54 -13.21
N PRO A 194 22.54 -12.13 -13.07
CA PRO A 194 21.44 -11.53 -12.30
C PRO A 194 21.75 -11.37 -10.80
N PHE A 195 22.46 -12.31 -10.19
CA PHE A 195 22.78 -12.29 -8.76
C PHE A 195 23.77 -11.18 -8.41
N GLU A 196 24.87 -11.04 -9.18
CA GLU A 196 25.86 -10.00 -8.93
C GLU A 196 25.28 -8.60 -9.12
N SER A 197 24.49 -8.38 -10.19
CA SER A 197 23.79 -7.11 -10.41
C SER A 197 22.85 -6.77 -9.26
N LEU A 198 22.08 -7.75 -8.77
CA LEU A 198 21.19 -7.57 -7.62
C LEU A 198 21.98 -7.24 -6.35
N LEU A 199 23.03 -8.00 -6.04
CA LEU A 199 23.86 -7.77 -4.84
C LEU A 199 24.55 -6.41 -4.87
N ALA A 200 25.04 -5.99 -6.04
CA ALA A 200 25.66 -4.67 -6.22
C ALA A 200 24.66 -3.55 -5.88
N TYR A 201 23.42 -3.66 -6.37
CA TYR A 201 22.37 -2.70 -6.04
C TYR A 201 21.97 -2.77 -4.56
N LEU A 202 21.66 -3.95 -4.03
CA LEU A 202 21.27 -4.10 -2.62
C LEU A 202 22.32 -3.53 -1.67
N ARG A 203 23.61 -3.73 -1.99
CA ARG A 203 24.74 -3.19 -1.22
C ARG A 203 24.82 -1.66 -1.20
N SER A 204 24.24 -0.98 -2.20
CA SER A 204 24.18 0.48 -2.26
C SER A 204 22.99 1.08 -1.51
N THR A 205 22.11 0.25 -0.94
CA THR A 205 20.90 0.70 -0.21
C THR A 205 21.12 0.69 1.29
N GLU A 206 20.40 1.53 2.03
CA GLU A 206 20.48 1.55 3.50
C GLU A 206 19.96 0.25 4.14
N TYR A 207 18.93 -0.36 3.53
CA TYR A 207 18.25 -1.54 4.06
C TYR A 207 19.07 -2.84 3.92
N PHE A 208 19.79 -2.99 2.81
CA PHE A 208 20.41 -4.26 2.42
C PHE A 208 21.92 -4.17 2.19
N ASN A 209 22.59 -3.11 2.69
CA ASN A 209 24.03 -2.90 2.53
C ASN A 209 24.92 -4.07 3.00
N ARG A 210 24.41 -4.94 3.87
CA ARG A 210 25.11 -6.12 4.40
C ARG A 210 24.73 -7.44 3.73
N CYS A 211 24.02 -7.43 2.60
CA CYS A 211 23.57 -8.66 1.94
C CYS A 211 24.74 -9.52 1.43
N LYS A 212 24.58 -10.85 1.54
CA LYS A 212 25.55 -11.86 1.10
C LYS A 212 24.83 -13.07 0.52
N VAL A 213 25.51 -13.80 -0.36
CA VAL A 213 25.06 -15.12 -0.82
C VAL A 213 25.25 -16.11 0.31
N LEU A 214 24.18 -16.81 0.65
CA LEU A 214 24.21 -17.98 1.51
C LEU A 214 24.16 -19.17 0.56
N PHE A 215 25.28 -19.86 0.40
CA PHE A 215 25.50 -21.04 -0.46
C PHE A 215 25.73 -20.76 -1.96
#